data_AF-A0A2K1JXR7-F1
#
_entry.id   AF-A0A2K1JXR7-F1
#
_cell.length_a   1.000
_cell.length_b   1.000
_cell.length_c   1.000
_cell.angle_alpha   90.00
_cell.angle_beta   90.00
_cell.angle_gamma   90.00
#
_symmetry.space_group_name_H-M   'P 1'
#
loop_
_entity.id
_entity.type
_entity.pdbx_description
1 polymer ?
#
loop_
_entity_poly.entity_id
_entity_poly.type
_entity_poly.pdbx_seq_one_letter_code
_entity_poly.pdbx_strand_id
1 'polypeptide(L)'
;MNLQPNMSSKMNVVLLGLFALLLQLSFSSAGLTPPAGYSEGFTGNLRRGEQKYRCDRGNWVSTGSAGLVYSSNGSPLAKYWSTVDAKKGVPIYFWTIANSAGSHYESGSPNSRLQASPLKTVRVSTSAIPEFLAIVKRRIGGGDAAMVAFVSLTGTKGGLPPRKALCSYTGATAGVPFSGTFRFYTQDLQPPTLPQSLTPRGSFIQAFFLEGKAVYKFVGNRWVYQGMYATIFTVAGGEALGKFGTVTKPDRFSSKVLLKLNDPNGFWTYMQMSARPVRMSLEGCAWQLLRITTSGGWQNPVGAYRNAVIGATIGGTAPKVAARSYGITYGSAMTAVLYLYA
;
A
#
# COMPACT_ATOMS: atom_id res chain seq x y z
N MET A 1 33.09 -13.31 54.45
CA MET A 1 31.74 -12.71 54.35
C MET A 1 31.33 -12.72 52.90
N ASN A 2 30.38 -13.60 52.54
CA ASN A 2 29.85 -13.76 51.19
C ASN A 2 28.88 -12.62 50.89
N LEU A 3 29.18 -11.78 49.90
CA LEU A 3 28.22 -10.84 49.34
C LEU A 3 27.60 -11.50 48.09
N GLN A 4 26.36 -11.96 48.24
CA GLN A 4 25.52 -12.36 47.11
C GLN A 4 25.26 -11.14 46.21
N PRO A 5 25.45 -11.24 44.88
CA PRO A 5 25.03 -10.18 43.98
C PRO A 5 23.50 -10.20 43.81
N ASN A 6 22.91 -9.10 44.27
CA ASN A 6 21.54 -8.61 44.03
C ASN A 6 20.82 -9.26 42.82
N MET A 7 19.94 -10.23 43.10
CA MET A 7 18.96 -10.76 42.13
C MET A 7 17.85 -9.74 41.77
N SER A 8 17.78 -8.59 42.48
CA SER A 8 16.72 -7.59 42.31
C SER A 8 16.83 -6.76 41.01
N SER A 9 18.05 -6.43 40.53
CA SER A 9 18.18 -5.58 39.33
C SER A 9 17.90 -6.32 38.02
N LYS A 10 18.19 -7.63 37.96
CA LYS A 10 17.91 -8.45 36.77
C LYS A 10 16.41 -8.68 36.56
N MET A 11 15.64 -8.76 37.64
CA MET A 11 14.19 -8.96 37.56
C MET A 11 13.46 -7.73 37.03
N ASN A 12 13.92 -6.52 37.39
CA ASN A 12 13.35 -5.26 36.89
C ASN A 12 13.64 -5.00 35.40
N VAL A 13 14.83 -5.36 34.91
CA VAL A 13 15.17 -5.23 33.47
C VAL A 13 14.38 -6.24 32.63
N VAL A 14 14.19 -7.47 33.13
CA VAL A 14 13.36 -8.48 32.47
C VAL A 14 11.89 -8.09 32.48
N LEU A 15 11.37 -7.52 33.58
CA LEU A 15 9.98 -7.03 33.64
C LEU A 15 9.74 -5.82 32.72
N LEU A 16 10.68 -4.86 32.63
CA LEU A 16 10.60 -3.72 31.70
C LEU A 16 10.73 -4.17 30.23
N GLY A 17 11.57 -5.16 29.95
CA GLY A 17 11.67 -5.79 28.63
C GLY A 17 10.39 -6.55 28.24
N LEU A 18 9.78 -7.27 29.20
CA LEU A 18 8.49 -7.93 29.02
C LEU A 18 7.34 -6.92 28.90
N PHE A 19 7.37 -5.79 29.61
CA PHE A 19 6.36 -4.73 29.46
C PHE A 19 6.49 -4.02 28.10
N ALA A 20 7.71 -3.79 27.59
CA ALA A 20 7.93 -3.25 26.25
C ALA A 20 7.51 -4.24 25.14
N LEU A 21 7.74 -5.55 25.35
CA LEU A 21 7.30 -6.61 24.45
C LEU A 21 5.77 -6.85 24.52
N LEU A 22 5.16 -6.67 25.70
CA LEU A 22 3.71 -6.78 25.93
C LEU A 22 2.96 -5.51 25.48
N LEU A 23 3.59 -4.33 25.55
CA LEU A 23 3.08 -3.10 24.93
C LEU A 23 3.14 -3.17 23.39
N GLN A 24 4.07 -3.94 22.82
CA GLN A 24 4.05 -4.32 21.40
C GLN A 24 3.00 -5.41 21.07
N LEU A 25 2.45 -6.09 22.08
CA LEU A 25 1.36 -7.06 21.95
C LEU A 25 -0.02 -6.48 22.32
N SER A 26 -0.11 -5.15 22.43
CA SER A 26 -1.39 -4.45 22.40
C SER A 26 -2.07 -4.77 21.07
N PHE A 27 -3.20 -5.48 21.12
CA PHE A 27 -4.05 -5.81 19.96
C PHE A 27 -4.30 -4.56 19.10
N SER A 28 -3.57 -4.40 18.00
CA SER A 28 -3.72 -3.28 17.08
C SER A 28 -3.21 -3.69 15.70
N SER A 29 -4.13 -3.85 14.74
CA SER A 29 -3.95 -3.62 13.31
C SER A 29 -2.62 -4.05 12.63
N ALA A 30 -1.94 -5.11 13.10
CA ALA A 30 -0.64 -5.54 12.59
C ALA A 30 -0.78 -5.89 11.10
N GLY A 31 -0.36 -4.95 10.25
CA GLY A 31 -0.44 -5.01 8.80
C GLY A 31 -1.70 -4.44 8.15
N LEU A 32 -2.43 -3.51 8.79
CA LEU A 32 -3.32 -2.56 8.08
C LEU A 32 -2.68 -1.18 7.91
N THR A 33 -1.36 -1.11 8.11
CA THR A 33 -0.51 0.05 7.86
C THR A 33 0.36 -0.28 6.65
N PRO A 34 0.53 0.65 5.68
CA PRO A 34 1.46 0.45 4.58
C PRO A 34 2.92 0.35 5.08
N PRO A 35 3.86 -0.16 4.27
CA PRO A 35 5.28 -0.23 4.62
C PRO A 35 5.89 1.16 4.75
N ALA A 36 7.11 1.25 5.28
CA ALA A 36 7.87 2.50 5.33
C ALA A 36 8.04 3.12 3.94
N GLY A 37 7.88 4.45 3.85
CA GLY A 37 7.75 5.22 2.59
C GLY A 37 6.34 5.79 2.37
N TYR A 38 5.43 5.56 3.33
CA TYR A 38 4.13 6.20 3.41
C TYR A 38 3.86 6.65 4.85
N SER A 39 3.40 7.89 5.02
CA SER A 39 3.05 8.47 6.32
C SER A 39 1.54 8.70 6.43
N GLU A 40 1.03 8.74 7.66
CA GLU A 40 -0.35 9.17 7.90
C GLU A 40 -0.48 10.66 7.55
N GLY A 41 -1.29 10.98 6.54
CA GLY A 41 -1.56 12.36 6.16
C GLY A 41 -2.67 12.97 7.01
N PHE A 42 -3.80 12.26 7.10
CA PHE A 42 -4.94 12.68 7.93
C PHE A 42 -5.85 11.51 8.29
N THR A 43 -6.71 11.74 9.27
CA THR A 43 -7.65 10.74 9.80
C THR A 43 -9.08 11.25 9.80
N GLY A 44 -10.02 10.30 9.74
CA GLY A 44 -11.43 10.61 9.71
C GLY A 44 -12.25 9.55 10.42
N ASN A 45 -13.23 9.97 11.21
CA ASN A 45 -14.10 9.11 11.99
C ASN A 45 -15.46 8.93 11.29
N LEU A 46 -15.79 7.69 10.98
CA LEU A 46 -17.12 7.29 10.55
C LEU A 46 -17.94 6.93 11.80
N ARG A 47 -18.83 7.83 12.23
CA ARG A 47 -19.61 7.62 13.46
C ARG A 47 -20.95 6.91 13.23
N ARG A 48 -21.57 7.13 12.07
CA ARG A 48 -22.89 6.60 11.70
C ARG A 48 -22.89 6.16 10.24
N GLY A 49 -22.07 5.15 9.93
CA GLY A 49 -22.07 4.50 8.63
C GLY A 49 -23.15 3.42 8.54
N GLU A 50 -23.41 2.95 7.34
CA GLU A 50 -24.36 1.88 7.05
C GLU A 50 -23.71 0.84 6.14
N GLN A 51 -23.69 -0.41 6.59
CA GLN A 51 -23.32 -1.57 5.77
C GLN A 51 -24.60 -2.12 5.13
N LYS A 52 -24.59 -2.21 3.80
CA LYS A 52 -25.75 -2.58 3.00
C LYS A 52 -25.70 -4.06 2.65
N TYR A 53 -26.83 -4.72 2.87
CA TYR A 53 -27.05 -6.13 2.55
C TYR A 53 -28.26 -6.30 1.65
N ARG A 54 -28.21 -7.34 0.81
CA ARG A 54 -29.35 -7.86 0.04
C ARG A 54 -29.51 -9.34 0.35
N CYS A 55 -30.74 -9.77 0.62
CA CYS A 55 -31.07 -11.17 0.81
C CYS A 55 -31.02 -11.89 -0.55
N ASP A 56 -30.28 -12.99 -0.61
CA ASP A 56 -30.21 -13.87 -1.76
C ASP A 56 -30.36 -15.32 -1.28
N ARG A 57 -31.49 -15.94 -1.64
CA ARG A 57 -31.82 -17.34 -1.29
C ARG A 57 -31.60 -17.65 0.20
N GLY A 58 -32.10 -16.78 1.08
CA GLY A 58 -32.02 -16.96 2.53
C GLY A 58 -30.66 -16.62 3.16
N ASN A 59 -29.73 -16.03 2.40
CA ASN A 59 -28.45 -15.53 2.92
C ASN A 59 -28.29 -14.03 2.65
N TRP A 60 -27.79 -13.29 3.63
CA TRP A 60 -27.44 -11.88 3.46
C TRP A 60 -26.12 -11.73 2.71
N VAL A 61 -26.16 -11.05 1.57
CA VAL A 61 -24.98 -10.72 0.76
C VAL A 61 -24.69 -9.23 0.88
N SER A 62 -23.45 -8.87 1.22
CA SER A 62 -23.03 -7.47 1.26
C SER A 62 -23.06 -6.86 -0.13
N THR A 63 -23.70 -5.70 -0.29
CA THR A 63 -23.77 -4.96 -1.56
C THR A 63 -22.93 -3.68 -1.55
N GLY A 64 -22.47 -3.25 -0.37
CA GLY A 64 -21.65 -2.06 -0.21
C GLY A 64 -21.81 -1.43 1.17
N SER A 65 -21.29 -0.23 1.34
CA SER A 65 -21.44 0.57 2.55
C SER A 65 -21.39 2.05 2.22
N ALA A 66 -21.88 2.90 3.12
CA ALA A 66 -21.77 4.35 2.96
C ALA A 66 -21.77 5.08 4.30
N GLY A 67 -21.28 6.31 4.30
CA GLY A 67 -21.50 7.24 5.40
C GLY A 67 -20.63 8.49 5.33
N LEU A 68 -20.90 9.40 6.27
CA LEU A 68 -20.14 10.63 6.43
C LEU A 68 -18.96 10.42 7.37
N VAL A 69 -17.79 10.88 6.93
CA VAL A 69 -16.54 10.84 7.67
C VAL A 69 -16.26 12.24 8.20
N TYR A 70 -15.95 12.32 9.48
CA TYR A 70 -15.70 13.58 10.18
C TYR A 70 -14.25 13.68 10.63
N SER A 71 -13.68 14.87 10.60
CA SER A 71 -12.36 15.13 11.18
C SER A 71 -12.39 15.02 12.72
N SER A 72 -11.24 15.18 13.37
CA SER A 72 -11.13 15.20 14.83
C SER A 72 -11.93 16.32 15.49
N ASN A 73 -12.04 17.49 14.84
CA ASN A 73 -12.80 18.64 15.34
C ASN A 73 -14.32 18.54 15.08
N GLY A 74 -14.77 17.46 14.44
CA GLY A 74 -16.18 17.22 14.14
C GLY A 74 -16.69 17.84 12.84
N SER A 75 -15.83 18.53 12.06
CA SER A 75 -16.19 19.02 10.74
C SER A 75 -16.37 17.87 9.73
N PRO A 76 -17.27 17.98 8.74
CA PRO A 76 -17.35 17.03 7.64
C PRO A 76 -16.02 17.00 6.87
N LEU A 77 -15.42 15.81 6.76
CA LEU A 77 -14.15 15.60 6.06
C LEU A 77 -14.38 14.93 4.70
N ALA A 78 -15.19 13.86 4.68
CA ALA A 78 -15.41 13.11 3.45
C ALA A 78 -16.77 12.41 3.40
N LYS A 79 -17.25 12.14 2.20
CA LYS A 79 -18.32 11.18 1.93
C LYS A 79 -17.67 9.86 1.49
N TYR A 80 -17.92 8.79 2.24
CA TYR A 80 -17.45 7.44 1.94
C TYR A 80 -18.59 6.59 1.37
N TRP A 81 -18.27 5.79 0.36
CA TRP A 81 -19.13 4.68 -0.05
C TRP A 81 -18.33 3.54 -0.65
N SER A 82 -18.93 2.36 -0.68
CA SER A 82 -18.39 1.18 -1.36
C SER A 82 -19.47 0.46 -2.14
N THR A 83 -19.04 -0.23 -3.19
CA THR A 83 -19.86 -1.15 -3.98
C THR A 83 -19.12 -2.47 -4.12
N VAL A 84 -19.80 -3.52 -4.58
CA VAL A 84 -19.15 -4.80 -4.92
C VAL A 84 -19.02 -4.91 -6.43
N ASP A 85 -17.82 -5.19 -6.92
CA ASP A 85 -17.58 -5.52 -8.33
C ASP A 85 -18.36 -6.80 -8.67
N ALA A 86 -19.37 -6.68 -9.53
CA ALA A 86 -20.25 -7.80 -9.90
C ALA A 86 -19.51 -8.96 -10.58
N LYS A 87 -18.36 -8.71 -11.23
CA LYS A 87 -17.58 -9.74 -11.92
C LYS A 87 -16.59 -10.44 -11.00
N LYS A 88 -16.02 -9.69 -10.04
CA LYS A 88 -14.93 -10.18 -9.18
C LYS A 88 -15.36 -10.50 -7.75
N GLY A 89 -16.56 -10.07 -7.34
CA GLY A 89 -17.07 -10.23 -5.98
C GLY A 89 -16.27 -9.48 -4.91
N VAL A 90 -15.43 -8.51 -5.30
CA VAL A 90 -14.59 -7.72 -4.38
C VAL A 90 -15.13 -6.31 -4.21
N PRO A 91 -15.01 -5.72 -3.00
CA PRO A 91 -15.43 -4.35 -2.79
C PRO A 91 -14.57 -3.36 -3.58
N ILE A 92 -15.18 -2.25 -3.98
CA ILE A 92 -14.51 -1.05 -4.49
C ILE A 92 -14.91 0.09 -3.56
N TYR A 93 -13.93 0.81 -3.05
CA TYR A 93 -14.13 1.88 -2.09
C TYR A 93 -13.99 3.23 -2.76
N PHE A 94 -14.76 4.20 -2.29
CA PHE A 94 -14.77 5.55 -2.83
C PHE A 94 -14.84 6.58 -1.71
N TRP A 95 -14.16 7.70 -1.92
CA TRP A 95 -14.22 8.87 -1.06
C TRP A 95 -14.35 10.12 -1.90
N THR A 96 -15.19 11.06 -1.46
CA THR A 96 -15.11 12.47 -1.86
C THR A 96 -14.68 13.25 -0.64
N ILE A 97 -13.49 13.85 -0.69
CA ILE A 97 -12.80 14.48 0.44
C ILE A 97 -12.81 15.98 0.20
N ALA A 98 -13.22 16.75 1.19
CA ALA A 98 -13.19 18.22 1.12
C ALA A 98 -11.75 18.70 1.20
N ASN A 99 -11.36 19.61 0.30
CA ASN A 99 -10.07 20.26 0.35
C ASN A 99 -10.09 21.42 1.34
N SER A 100 -8.95 21.65 1.99
CA SER A 100 -8.62 22.87 2.70
C SER A 100 -8.73 24.08 1.78
N ALA A 101 -8.95 25.28 2.34
CA ALA A 101 -9.12 26.50 1.55
C ALA A 101 -7.90 26.78 0.65
N GLY A 102 -6.69 26.57 1.17
CA GLY A 102 -5.44 26.71 0.41
C GLY A 102 -5.36 25.71 -0.74
N SER A 103 -5.58 24.42 -0.46
CA SER A 103 -5.56 23.40 -1.51
C SER A 103 -6.69 23.53 -2.53
N HIS A 104 -7.85 24.04 -2.14
CA HIS A 104 -8.90 24.41 -3.09
C HIS A 104 -8.41 25.51 -4.03
N TYR A 105 -7.81 26.58 -3.50
CA TYR A 105 -7.26 27.66 -4.31
C TYR A 105 -6.18 27.16 -5.29
N GLU A 106 -5.25 26.33 -4.82
CA GLU A 106 -4.16 25.79 -5.65
C GLU A 106 -4.64 24.78 -6.69
N SER A 107 -5.57 23.89 -6.33
CA SER A 107 -6.03 22.81 -7.22
C SER A 107 -7.21 23.20 -8.12
N GLY A 108 -7.83 24.36 -7.87
CA GLY A 108 -9.08 24.79 -8.51
C GLY A 108 -10.27 23.87 -8.21
N SER A 109 -10.17 22.97 -7.22
CA SER A 109 -11.19 21.97 -6.90
C SER A 109 -11.53 22.00 -5.41
N PRO A 110 -12.81 22.17 -5.02
CA PRO A 110 -13.20 22.16 -3.61
C PRO A 110 -13.14 20.76 -2.98
N ASN A 111 -13.04 19.70 -3.80
CA ASN A 111 -12.97 18.33 -3.32
C ASN A 111 -11.99 17.50 -4.17
N SER A 112 -11.34 16.55 -3.53
CA SER A 112 -10.67 15.42 -4.21
C SER A 112 -11.56 14.18 -4.16
N ARG A 113 -11.42 13.28 -5.14
CA ARG A 113 -12.09 11.97 -5.13
C ARG A 113 -11.09 10.84 -5.27
N LEU A 114 -11.27 9.80 -4.47
CA LEU A 114 -10.46 8.59 -4.49
C LEU A 114 -11.34 7.39 -4.82
N GLN A 115 -10.81 6.48 -5.63
CA GLN A 115 -11.31 5.12 -5.79
C GLN A 115 -10.19 4.16 -5.40
N ALA A 116 -10.48 3.20 -4.52
CA ALA A 116 -9.52 2.23 -4.05
C ALA A 116 -10.03 0.79 -4.16
N SER A 117 -9.09 -0.14 -4.21
CA SER A 117 -9.36 -1.58 -4.14
C SER A 117 -8.78 -2.18 -2.86
N PRO A 118 -9.43 -3.19 -2.26
CA PRO A 118 -8.92 -3.87 -1.09
C PRO A 118 -7.56 -4.50 -1.40
N LEU A 119 -6.61 -4.27 -0.50
CA LEU A 119 -5.29 -4.91 -0.52
C LEU A 119 -5.21 -5.99 0.55
N LYS A 120 -5.77 -5.71 1.73
CA LYS A 120 -5.85 -6.66 2.85
C LYS A 120 -7.12 -6.42 3.64
N THR A 121 -7.70 -7.50 4.15
CA THR A 121 -8.87 -7.47 5.03
C THR A 121 -8.59 -8.36 6.23
N VAL A 122 -8.85 -7.87 7.43
CA VAL A 122 -8.61 -8.57 8.69
C VAL A 122 -9.87 -8.53 9.55
N ARG A 123 -10.28 -9.70 10.07
CA ARG A 123 -11.37 -9.77 11.03
C ARG A 123 -10.78 -9.70 12.44
N VAL A 124 -10.87 -8.54 13.06
CA VAL A 124 -10.38 -8.29 14.43
C VAL A 124 -11.46 -8.59 15.48
N SER A 125 -12.74 -8.49 15.10
CA SER A 125 -13.88 -8.79 15.97
C SER A 125 -14.91 -9.67 15.25
N THR A 126 -15.57 -10.56 16.00
CA THR A 126 -16.70 -11.36 15.52
C THR A 126 -18.02 -10.60 15.50
N SER A 127 -18.07 -9.40 16.11
CA SER A 127 -19.25 -8.54 16.23
C SER A 127 -19.24 -7.31 15.31
N ALA A 128 -18.23 -7.18 14.44
CA ALA A 128 -18.09 -6.06 13.52
C ALA A 128 -17.71 -6.50 12.11
N ILE A 129 -17.95 -5.63 11.11
CA ILE A 129 -17.39 -5.82 9.78
C ILE A 129 -15.86 -5.87 9.82
N PRO A 130 -15.22 -6.60 8.88
CA PRO A 130 -13.77 -6.65 8.81
C PRO A 130 -13.13 -5.27 8.63
N GLU A 131 -11.97 -5.10 9.24
CA GLU A 131 -11.07 -3.97 8.99
C GLU A 131 -10.32 -4.20 7.67
N PHE A 132 -9.83 -3.14 7.03
CA PHE A 132 -9.13 -3.27 5.76
C PHE A 132 -8.07 -2.21 5.52
N LEU A 133 -7.15 -2.55 4.62
CA LEU A 133 -6.22 -1.64 3.96
C LEU A 133 -6.54 -1.70 2.46
N ALA A 134 -6.76 -0.54 1.86
CA ALA A 134 -7.07 -0.38 0.45
C ALA A 134 -6.01 0.49 -0.23
N ILE A 135 -5.72 0.18 -1.48
CA ILE A 135 -4.80 0.94 -2.33
C ILE A 135 -5.60 1.78 -3.33
N VAL A 136 -5.24 3.05 -3.46
CA VAL A 136 -5.87 3.96 -4.42
C VAL A 136 -5.52 3.53 -5.85
N LYS A 137 -6.56 3.38 -6.68
CA LYS A 137 -6.47 2.97 -8.08
C LYS A 137 -6.84 4.08 -9.06
N ARG A 138 -7.60 5.07 -8.62
CA ARG A 138 -7.94 6.24 -9.42
C ARG A 138 -8.16 7.45 -8.53
N ARG A 139 -7.76 8.61 -9.02
CA ARG A 139 -8.00 9.91 -8.41
C ARG A 139 -8.69 10.85 -9.37
N ILE A 140 -9.46 11.79 -8.83
CA ILE A 140 -10.04 12.90 -9.57
C ILE A 140 -9.90 14.15 -8.70
N GLY A 141 -9.35 15.23 -9.26
CA GLY A 141 -9.05 16.47 -8.54
C GLY A 141 -7.72 16.42 -7.77
N GLY A 142 -7.14 17.60 -7.54
CA GLY A 142 -5.95 17.81 -6.72
C GLY A 142 -6.29 18.15 -5.26
N GLY A 143 -5.30 18.65 -4.52
CA GLY A 143 -5.45 19.14 -3.14
C GLY A 143 -5.02 18.13 -2.07
N ASP A 144 -5.71 18.12 -0.93
CA ASP A 144 -5.27 17.41 0.28
C ASP A 144 -5.12 15.89 0.07
N ALA A 145 -5.92 15.31 -0.84
CA ALA A 145 -5.85 13.88 -1.15
C ALA A 145 -4.93 13.52 -2.33
N ALA A 146 -4.19 14.49 -2.89
CA ALA A 146 -3.36 14.30 -4.08
C ALA A 146 -2.34 13.17 -3.89
N MET A 147 -1.70 13.11 -2.71
CA MET A 147 -0.62 12.15 -2.43
C MET A 147 -1.09 10.85 -1.75
N VAL A 148 -2.38 10.67 -1.48
CA VAL A 148 -2.91 9.56 -0.66
C VAL A 148 -2.77 8.20 -1.37
N ALA A 149 -1.75 7.40 -1.10
CA ALA A 149 -1.57 6.10 -1.75
C ALA A 149 -2.49 5.00 -1.19
N PHE A 150 -2.76 5.03 0.12
CA PHE A 150 -3.54 4.00 0.80
C PHE A 150 -4.59 4.59 1.74
N VAL A 151 -5.66 3.83 1.97
CA VAL A 151 -6.67 4.13 2.97
C VAL A 151 -6.93 2.89 3.81
N SER A 152 -6.82 3.02 5.13
CA SER A 152 -7.22 1.93 6.06
C SER A 152 -8.51 2.28 6.78
N LEU A 153 -9.33 1.28 7.08
CA LEU A 153 -10.45 1.35 8.00
C LEU A 153 -10.17 0.41 9.18
N THR A 154 -10.13 0.96 10.38
CA THR A 154 -9.79 0.23 11.62
C THR A 154 -10.76 0.57 12.75
N GLY A 155 -10.75 -0.22 13.83
CA GLY A 155 -11.60 0.00 15.00
C GLY A 155 -13.09 -0.14 14.67
N THR A 156 -13.44 -1.06 13.77
CA THR A 156 -14.81 -1.21 13.30
C THR A 156 -15.74 -1.72 14.41
N LYS A 157 -16.97 -1.20 14.46
CA LYS A 157 -18.03 -1.68 15.35
C LYS A 157 -19.33 -1.81 14.58
N GLY A 158 -20.02 -2.94 14.70
CA GLY A 158 -21.30 -3.20 14.04
C GLY A 158 -21.18 -3.51 12.54
N GLY A 159 -22.29 -3.34 11.82
CA GLY A 159 -22.37 -3.56 10.37
C GLY A 159 -22.46 -5.02 9.94
N LEU A 160 -22.57 -5.99 10.84
CA LEU A 160 -22.75 -7.40 10.47
C LEU A 160 -24.13 -7.66 9.87
N PRO A 161 -24.30 -8.72 9.06
CA PRO A 161 -25.61 -9.03 8.49
C PRO A 161 -26.64 -9.25 9.60
N PRO A 162 -27.92 -8.89 9.36
CA PRO A 162 -29.00 -9.20 10.29
C PRO A 162 -29.13 -10.72 10.53
N ARG A 163 -29.95 -11.09 11.52
CA ARG A 163 -30.27 -12.50 11.77
C ARG A 163 -30.78 -13.16 10.49
N LYS A 164 -30.33 -14.40 10.22
CA LYS A 164 -30.70 -15.14 9.00
C LYS A 164 -32.21 -15.27 8.81
N ALA A 165 -32.97 -15.41 9.90
CA ALA A 165 -34.44 -15.47 9.87
C ALA A 165 -35.11 -14.22 9.27
N LEU A 166 -34.43 -13.07 9.27
CA LEU A 166 -34.93 -11.83 8.66
C LEU A 166 -34.70 -11.78 7.14
N CYS A 167 -33.94 -12.73 6.57
CA CYS A 167 -33.73 -12.90 5.14
C CYS A 167 -34.85 -13.78 4.56
N SER A 168 -36.10 -13.31 4.66
CA SER A 168 -37.29 -14.12 4.35
C SER A 168 -37.62 -14.20 2.86
N TYR A 169 -37.20 -13.21 2.05
CA TYR A 169 -37.40 -13.22 0.60
C TYR A 169 -36.19 -12.65 -0.15
N THR A 170 -35.87 -13.24 -1.30
CA THR A 170 -34.80 -12.77 -2.18
C THR A 170 -35.08 -11.34 -2.64
N GLY A 171 -34.09 -10.47 -2.54
CA GLY A 171 -34.20 -9.05 -2.87
C GLY A 171 -34.49 -8.14 -1.67
N ALA A 172 -34.88 -8.67 -0.50
CA ALA A 172 -34.98 -7.89 0.73
C ALA A 172 -33.65 -7.16 1.00
N THR A 173 -33.70 -5.91 1.47
CA THR A 173 -32.50 -5.11 1.77
C THR A 173 -32.42 -4.77 3.24
N ALA A 174 -31.21 -4.62 3.75
CA ALA A 174 -30.98 -4.20 5.12
C ALA A 174 -29.79 -3.24 5.20
N GLY A 175 -29.98 -2.15 5.94
CA GLY A 175 -28.93 -1.22 6.33
C GLY A 175 -28.53 -1.45 7.77
N VAL A 176 -27.31 -1.89 8.03
CA VAL A 176 -26.83 -2.16 9.39
C VAL A 176 -25.83 -1.08 9.80
N PRO A 177 -26.10 -0.33 10.89
CA PRO A 177 -25.20 0.71 11.35
C PRO A 177 -23.82 0.18 11.69
N PHE A 178 -22.79 0.93 11.31
CA PHE A 178 -21.42 0.67 11.75
C PHE A 178 -20.63 1.96 11.94
N SER A 179 -19.53 1.84 12.67
CA SER A 179 -18.57 2.91 12.87
C SER A 179 -17.14 2.41 12.70
N GLY A 180 -16.20 3.33 12.52
CA GLY A 180 -14.77 3.03 12.43
C GLY A 180 -13.93 4.27 12.16
N THR A 181 -12.62 4.09 12.11
CA THR A 181 -11.65 5.16 11.85
C THR A 181 -10.93 4.92 10.53
N PHE A 182 -11.02 5.89 9.63
CA PHE A 182 -10.23 5.95 8.42
C PHE A 182 -8.89 6.63 8.69
N ARG A 183 -7.80 6.05 8.16
CA ARG A 183 -6.49 6.70 8.04
C ARG A 183 -6.10 6.76 6.58
N PHE A 184 -5.74 7.95 6.12
CA PHE A 184 -5.31 8.21 4.74
C PHE A 184 -3.80 8.36 4.74
N TYR A 185 -3.11 7.45 4.07
CA TYR A 185 -1.64 7.44 4.02
C TYR A 185 -1.15 8.05 2.72
N THR A 186 -0.26 9.03 2.83
CA THR A 186 0.36 9.72 1.70
C THR A 186 1.70 9.10 1.35
N GLN A 187 2.05 9.11 0.07
CA GLN A 187 3.42 8.76 -0.35
C GLN A 187 4.40 9.81 0.15
N ASP A 188 5.44 9.35 0.85
CA ASP A 188 6.49 10.25 1.33
C ASP A 188 7.29 10.80 0.15
N LEU A 189 7.55 12.11 0.17
CA LEU A 189 8.39 12.74 -0.85
C LEU A 189 9.87 12.39 -0.65
N GLN A 190 10.28 12.10 0.58
CA GLN A 190 11.64 11.67 0.91
C GLN A 190 11.69 10.15 1.10
N PRO A 191 12.85 9.53 0.83
CA PRO A 191 13.03 8.11 1.09
C PRO A 191 12.94 7.83 2.60
N PRO A 192 12.33 6.69 3.00
CA PRO A 192 12.38 6.25 4.39
C PRO A 192 13.82 5.91 4.78
N THR A 193 14.07 5.76 6.08
CA THR A 193 15.35 5.25 6.57
C THR A 193 15.67 3.91 5.92
N LEU A 194 16.77 3.86 5.17
CA LEU A 194 17.23 2.67 4.46
C LEU A 194 18.17 1.84 5.35
N PRO A 195 18.17 0.50 5.22
CA PRO A 195 19.26 -0.31 5.75
C PRO A 195 20.60 0.17 5.19
N GLN A 196 21.66 0.05 5.99
CA GLN A 196 23.01 0.50 5.60
C GLN A 196 23.45 -0.11 4.26
N SER A 197 23.15 -1.39 4.02
CA SER A 197 23.48 -2.09 2.76
C SER A 197 22.72 -1.58 1.53
N LEU A 198 21.63 -0.85 1.73
CA LEU A 198 20.81 -0.25 0.67
C LEU A 198 20.96 1.27 0.59
N THR A 199 21.81 1.87 1.42
CA THR A 199 22.02 3.32 1.43
C THR A 199 22.83 3.71 0.20
N PRO A 200 22.24 4.47 -0.75
CA PRO A 200 22.95 4.90 -1.94
C PRO A 200 24.00 5.96 -1.60
N ARG A 201 25.05 6.03 -2.40
CA ARG A 201 25.91 7.22 -2.44
C ARG A 201 25.21 8.29 -3.26
N GLY A 202 25.16 9.51 -2.74
CA GLY A 202 24.55 10.65 -3.44
C GLY A 202 23.38 11.27 -2.71
N SER A 203 22.82 12.32 -3.30
CA SER A 203 21.67 13.04 -2.74
C SER A 203 20.38 12.51 -3.35
N PHE A 204 19.32 12.43 -2.55
CA PHE A 204 17.99 12.10 -3.03
C PHE A 204 17.46 13.20 -3.95
N ILE A 205 16.84 12.80 -5.06
CA ILE A 205 16.32 13.73 -6.07
C ILE A 205 14.81 13.61 -6.26
N GLN A 206 14.31 12.41 -6.54
CA GLN A 206 12.90 12.21 -6.88
C GLN A 206 12.42 10.80 -6.58
N ALA A 207 11.13 10.66 -6.30
CA ALA A 207 10.45 9.39 -6.10
C ALA A 207 9.36 9.18 -7.16
N PHE A 208 9.16 7.92 -7.57
CA PHE A 208 8.06 7.49 -8.44
C PHE A 208 7.30 6.32 -7.85
N PHE A 209 5.98 6.29 -8.07
CA PHE A 209 5.18 5.12 -7.73
C PHE A 209 5.26 4.06 -8.83
N LEU A 210 5.43 2.81 -8.43
CA LEU A 210 5.44 1.65 -9.33
C LEU A 210 4.26 0.75 -9.01
N GLU A 211 3.49 0.37 -10.04
CA GLU A 211 2.48 -0.69 -9.94
C GLU A 211 2.64 -1.69 -11.07
N GLY A 212 2.67 -2.98 -10.72
CA GLY A 212 2.98 -4.03 -11.67
C GLY A 212 2.98 -5.43 -11.10
N LYS A 213 3.85 -6.29 -11.63
CA LYS A 213 4.01 -7.67 -11.18
C LYS A 213 5.48 -8.06 -11.07
N ALA A 214 5.78 -8.82 -10.03
CA ALA A 214 7.01 -9.61 -9.91
C ALA A 214 6.79 -10.99 -10.57
N VAL A 215 7.74 -11.44 -11.37
CA VAL A 215 7.66 -12.71 -12.10
C VAL A 215 8.54 -13.75 -11.43
N TYR A 216 8.00 -14.94 -11.22
CA TYR A 216 8.70 -16.09 -10.70
C TYR A 216 8.59 -17.25 -11.67
N LYS A 217 9.63 -18.07 -11.74
CA LYS A 217 9.63 -19.35 -12.47
C LYS A 217 9.91 -20.48 -11.50
N PHE A 218 9.11 -21.54 -11.56
CA PHE A 218 9.34 -22.72 -10.75
C PHE A 218 10.43 -23.58 -11.36
N VAL A 219 11.45 -23.93 -10.58
CA VAL A 219 12.61 -24.72 -11.03
C VAL A 219 12.63 -26.13 -10.41
N GLY A 220 11.46 -26.68 -10.08
CA GLY A 220 11.28 -28.05 -9.59
C GLY A 220 11.13 -28.16 -8.08
N ASN A 221 11.91 -27.39 -7.29
CA ASN A 221 11.81 -27.39 -5.83
C ASN A 221 11.54 -26.00 -5.20
N ARG A 222 11.66 -24.92 -5.98
CA ARG A 222 11.48 -23.56 -5.50
C ARG A 222 11.04 -22.61 -6.60
N TRP A 223 10.50 -21.47 -6.19
CA TRP A 223 10.24 -20.33 -7.06
C TRP A 223 11.49 -19.45 -7.14
N VAL A 224 11.94 -19.17 -8.37
CA VAL A 224 13.08 -18.29 -8.63
C VAL A 224 12.59 -17.01 -9.28
N TYR A 225 12.95 -15.88 -8.70
CA TYR A 225 12.63 -14.56 -9.22
C TYR A 225 13.27 -14.36 -10.61
N GLN A 226 12.46 -13.95 -11.59
CA GLN A 226 12.89 -13.72 -12.98
C GLN A 226 13.03 -12.22 -13.30
N GLY A 227 12.40 -11.35 -12.52
CA GLY A 227 12.32 -9.94 -12.81
C GLY A 227 10.97 -9.34 -12.41
N MET A 228 10.78 -8.08 -12.76
CA MET A 228 9.52 -7.37 -12.53
C MET A 228 9.17 -6.51 -13.74
N TYR A 229 7.89 -6.19 -13.91
CA TYR A 229 7.42 -5.18 -14.86
C TYR A 229 6.34 -4.35 -14.19
N ALA A 230 6.44 -3.03 -14.34
CA ALA A 230 5.57 -2.06 -13.71
C ALA A 230 5.32 -0.86 -14.63
N THR A 231 4.18 -0.22 -14.41
CA THR A 231 3.92 1.12 -14.92
C THR A 231 4.34 2.12 -13.86
N ILE A 232 5.00 3.19 -14.30
CA ILE A 232 5.43 4.30 -13.45
C ILE A 232 4.26 5.27 -13.38
N PHE A 233 3.90 5.70 -12.17
CA PHE A 233 2.89 6.70 -11.93
C PHE A 233 3.46 7.84 -11.08
N THR A 234 2.84 9.02 -11.19
CA THR A 234 3.12 10.15 -10.29
C THR A 234 2.91 9.75 -8.82
N VAL A 235 1.82 9.03 -8.56
CA VAL A 235 1.40 8.46 -7.27
C VAL A 235 0.40 7.32 -7.57
N ALA A 236 0.04 6.48 -6.61
CA ALA A 236 -0.91 5.38 -6.82
C ALA A 236 -2.21 5.82 -7.54
N GLY A 237 -2.62 5.21 -8.66
CA GLY A 237 -3.82 5.64 -9.37
C GLY A 237 -3.80 7.08 -9.94
N GLY A 238 -2.62 7.69 -10.03
CA GLY A 238 -2.37 8.94 -10.74
C GLY A 238 -2.08 8.73 -12.22
N GLU A 239 -1.39 9.69 -12.84
CA GLU A 239 -1.05 9.66 -14.26
C GLU A 239 0.08 8.68 -14.54
N ALA A 240 -0.05 7.92 -15.64
CA ALA A 240 0.98 7.00 -16.08
C ALA A 240 2.10 7.75 -16.79
N LEU A 241 3.30 7.69 -16.21
CA LEU A 241 4.48 8.39 -16.69
C LEU A 241 5.39 7.53 -17.56
N GLY A 242 5.28 6.20 -17.51
CA GLY A 242 6.19 5.33 -18.22
C GLY A 242 6.20 3.88 -17.75
N LYS A 243 7.31 3.19 -18.00
CA LYS A 243 7.49 1.77 -17.70
C LYS A 243 8.80 1.52 -16.95
N PHE A 244 8.74 0.57 -16.03
CA PHE A 244 9.87 0.09 -15.25
C PHE A 244 9.92 -1.43 -15.32
N GLY A 245 11.08 -2.04 -15.49
CA GLY A 245 11.18 -3.48 -15.33
C GLY A 245 12.40 -4.14 -15.95
N THR A 246 12.39 -5.47 -15.91
CA THR A 246 13.41 -6.32 -16.48
C THR A 246 13.22 -6.44 -17.99
N VAL A 247 14.24 -6.11 -18.77
CA VAL A 247 14.24 -6.19 -20.24
C VAL A 247 15.06 -7.38 -20.74
N THR A 248 14.73 -7.84 -21.94
CA THR A 248 15.41 -8.98 -22.59
C THR A 248 16.76 -8.59 -23.18
N LYS A 249 16.85 -7.40 -23.79
CA LYS A 249 18.07 -6.85 -24.35
C LYS A 249 18.79 -6.00 -23.29
N PRO A 250 19.96 -6.43 -22.77
CA PRO A 250 20.71 -5.63 -21.83
C PRO A 250 21.42 -4.44 -22.50
N ASP A 251 21.92 -3.51 -21.71
CA ASP A 251 22.88 -2.50 -22.18
C ASP A 251 24.29 -3.10 -22.39
N ARG A 252 25.23 -2.26 -22.82
CA ARG A 252 26.65 -2.63 -23.00
C ARG A 252 27.35 -3.12 -21.73
N PHE A 253 26.75 -2.89 -20.56
CA PHE A 253 27.25 -3.33 -19.25
C PHE A 253 26.49 -4.55 -18.72
N SER A 254 25.73 -5.25 -19.58
CA SER A 254 24.88 -6.39 -19.22
C SER A 254 23.73 -6.06 -18.25
N SER A 255 23.39 -4.78 -18.09
CA SER A 255 22.33 -4.33 -17.18
C SER A 255 20.96 -4.59 -17.80
N LYS A 256 20.03 -5.13 -17.02
CA LYS A 256 18.72 -5.61 -17.49
C LYS A 256 17.53 -4.90 -16.86
N VAL A 257 17.72 -3.95 -15.96
CA VAL A 257 16.60 -3.21 -15.38
C VAL A 257 16.50 -1.86 -16.10
N LEU A 258 15.36 -1.59 -16.72
CA LEU A 258 15.10 -0.36 -17.46
C LEU A 258 14.04 0.46 -16.73
N LEU A 259 14.33 1.73 -16.53
CA LEU A 259 13.31 2.77 -16.37
C LEU A 259 13.21 3.54 -17.68
N LYS A 260 11.99 3.79 -18.14
CA LYS A 260 11.71 4.65 -19.29
C LYS A 260 10.46 5.48 -19.03
N LEU A 261 10.62 6.80 -19.02
CA LEU A 261 9.54 7.76 -18.98
C LEU A 261 9.04 8.05 -20.41
N ASN A 262 7.77 8.37 -20.52
CA ASN A 262 7.13 8.85 -21.75
C ASN A 262 7.49 10.33 -22.00
N ASP A 263 7.05 10.85 -23.14
CA ASP A 263 7.20 12.25 -23.55
C ASP A 263 6.70 13.25 -22.49
N PRO A 264 7.25 14.48 -22.43
CA PRO A 264 8.05 15.13 -23.48
C PRO A 264 9.54 14.76 -23.52
N ASN A 265 10.07 14.14 -22.47
CA ASN A 265 11.53 14.09 -22.26
C ASN A 265 12.16 12.72 -22.53
N GLY A 266 11.34 11.66 -22.63
CA GLY A 266 11.78 10.32 -23.00
C GLY A 266 12.90 9.74 -22.13
N PHE A 267 13.09 10.28 -20.91
CA PHE A 267 14.22 9.93 -20.06
C PHE A 267 14.24 8.43 -19.76
N TRP A 268 15.40 7.80 -19.94
CA TRP A 268 15.56 6.38 -19.66
C TRP A 268 16.90 6.07 -19.01
N THR A 269 16.92 4.98 -18.25
CA THR A 269 18.14 4.47 -17.64
C THR A 269 18.14 2.95 -17.53
N TYR A 270 19.29 2.35 -17.85
CA TYR A 270 19.62 0.98 -17.52
C TYR A 270 20.32 0.90 -16.17
N MET A 271 19.96 -0.13 -15.44
CA MET A 271 20.34 -0.34 -14.06
C MET A 271 20.70 -1.80 -13.81
N GLN A 272 21.67 -1.99 -12.93
CA GLN A 272 22.05 -3.29 -12.39
C GLN A 272 22.00 -3.27 -10.86
N MET A 273 21.68 -4.42 -10.29
CA MET A 273 21.68 -4.61 -8.84
C MET A 273 23.09 -4.42 -8.29
N SER A 274 23.26 -3.51 -7.34
CA SER A 274 24.56 -3.16 -6.75
C SER A 274 24.74 -3.67 -5.33
N ALA A 275 23.67 -4.14 -4.69
CA ALA A 275 23.71 -4.77 -3.38
C ALA A 275 22.74 -5.96 -3.30
N ARG A 276 22.96 -6.85 -2.32
CA ARG A 276 22.03 -7.95 -2.04
C ARG A 276 20.66 -7.38 -1.61
N PRO A 277 19.54 -7.83 -2.22
CA PRO A 277 18.22 -7.36 -1.81
C PRO A 277 17.92 -7.65 -0.35
N VAL A 278 17.26 -6.72 0.33
CA VAL A 278 16.91 -6.83 1.76
C VAL A 278 15.40 -6.93 1.90
N ARG A 279 14.92 -7.94 2.62
CA ARG A 279 13.49 -8.09 2.90
C ARG A 279 13.12 -7.30 4.14
N MET A 280 12.36 -6.22 3.95
CA MET A 280 11.91 -5.33 5.03
C MET A 280 10.54 -5.71 5.61
N SER A 281 9.74 -6.47 4.87
CA SER A 281 8.40 -6.91 5.28
C SER A 281 8.10 -8.32 4.76
N LEU A 282 7.24 -9.03 5.47
CA LEU A 282 6.69 -10.30 4.99
C LEU A 282 5.71 -10.10 3.83
N GLU A 283 5.11 -8.92 3.72
CA GLU A 283 4.03 -8.60 2.78
C GLU A 283 4.53 -7.99 1.47
N GLY A 284 5.81 -7.67 1.37
CA GLY A 284 6.42 -7.04 0.19
C GLY A 284 7.60 -7.82 -0.36
N CYS A 285 7.94 -7.58 -1.63
CA CYS A 285 9.18 -8.05 -2.23
C CYS A 285 10.40 -7.35 -1.61
N ALA A 286 11.57 -7.96 -1.74
CA ALA A 286 12.79 -7.38 -1.17
C ALA A 286 13.12 -6.03 -1.81
N TRP A 287 13.61 -5.10 -1.00
CA TRP A 287 14.11 -3.81 -1.43
C TRP A 287 15.43 -3.98 -2.15
N GLN A 288 15.68 -3.14 -3.16
CA GLN A 288 16.79 -3.29 -4.09
C GLN A 288 17.52 -1.97 -4.25
N LEU A 289 18.85 -1.99 -4.11
CA LEU A 289 19.71 -0.90 -4.55
C LEU A 289 20.22 -1.22 -5.95
N LEU A 290 20.05 -0.26 -6.84
CA LEU A 290 20.40 -0.33 -8.24
C LEU A 290 21.41 0.76 -8.58
N ARG A 291 22.45 0.40 -9.31
CA ARG A 291 23.40 1.35 -9.91
C ARG A 291 22.99 1.61 -11.36
N ILE A 292 22.95 2.88 -11.73
CA ILE A 292 22.73 3.32 -13.11
C ILE A 292 24.03 3.12 -13.90
N THR A 293 23.92 2.47 -15.06
CA THR A 293 25.06 2.14 -15.94
C THR A 293 25.02 2.91 -17.23
N THR A 294 23.83 3.11 -17.79
CA THR A 294 23.60 3.86 -19.01
C THR A 294 22.33 4.69 -18.83
N SER A 295 22.32 5.91 -19.34
CA SER A 295 21.15 6.79 -19.34
C SER A 295 21.09 7.60 -20.62
N GLY A 296 19.89 8.05 -20.99
CA GLY A 296 19.67 8.93 -22.12
C GLY A 296 18.32 9.63 -22.06
N GLY A 297 18.01 10.42 -23.09
CA GLY A 297 16.86 11.35 -23.10
C GLY A 297 17.25 12.75 -22.64
N TRP A 298 16.26 13.62 -22.46
CA TRP A 298 16.51 15.01 -22.02
C TRP A 298 17.12 15.02 -20.61
N GLN A 299 18.24 15.73 -20.45
CA GLN A 299 18.95 15.80 -19.17
C GLN A 299 18.07 16.45 -18.10
N ASN A 300 18.01 15.81 -16.93
CA ASN A 300 17.33 16.39 -15.78
C ASN A 300 18.13 17.61 -15.29
N PRO A 301 17.50 18.77 -15.02
CA PRO A 301 18.17 19.95 -14.43
C PRO A 301 18.97 19.69 -13.15
N VAL A 302 18.68 18.62 -12.41
CA VAL A 302 19.40 18.21 -11.18
C VAL A 302 20.61 17.29 -11.43
N GLY A 303 20.99 17.08 -12.69
CA GLY A 303 22.18 16.30 -13.07
C GLY A 303 21.93 14.81 -13.31
N ALA A 304 23.00 14.06 -13.58
CA ALA A 304 22.93 12.65 -13.93
C ALA A 304 22.67 11.78 -12.69
N TYR A 305 21.56 11.07 -12.66
CA TYR A 305 21.28 10.06 -11.66
C TYR A 305 22.32 8.95 -11.66
N ARG A 306 22.76 8.52 -10.48
CA ARG A 306 23.77 7.46 -10.29
C ARG A 306 23.20 6.19 -9.68
N ASN A 307 22.21 6.31 -8.80
CA ASN A 307 21.64 5.19 -8.08
C ASN A 307 20.12 5.29 -8.03
N ALA A 308 19.48 4.13 -7.88
CA ALA A 308 18.07 4.04 -7.58
C ALA A 308 17.82 3.02 -6.47
N VAL A 309 16.81 3.27 -5.64
CA VAL A 309 16.34 2.32 -4.61
C VAL A 309 14.90 1.98 -4.90
N ILE A 310 14.59 0.69 -5.04
CA ILE A 310 13.21 0.19 -5.01
C ILE A 310 12.90 -0.16 -3.55
N GLY A 311 11.94 0.54 -2.96
CA GLY A 311 11.51 0.35 -1.57
C GLY A 311 9.99 0.45 -1.41
N ALA A 312 9.54 0.56 -0.16
CA ALA A 312 8.12 0.72 0.19
C ALA A 312 7.19 -0.31 -0.49
N THR A 313 7.68 -1.55 -0.57
CA THR A 313 7.09 -2.61 -1.40
C THR A 313 5.89 -3.28 -0.72
N ILE A 314 4.84 -3.56 -1.50
CA ILE A 314 3.73 -4.45 -1.11
C ILE A 314 3.46 -5.45 -2.24
N GLY A 315 3.16 -6.69 -1.88
CA GLY A 315 2.98 -7.79 -2.83
C GLY A 315 4.30 -8.19 -3.47
N GLY A 316 4.22 -8.79 -4.65
CA GLY A 316 5.40 -9.21 -5.41
C GLY A 316 6.17 -10.36 -4.77
N THR A 317 5.65 -11.01 -3.73
CA THR A 317 6.25 -12.17 -3.10
C THR A 317 6.02 -13.42 -3.93
N ALA A 318 6.94 -14.38 -3.86
CA ALA A 318 6.75 -15.71 -4.42
C ALA A 318 5.47 -16.35 -3.86
N PRO A 319 4.74 -17.15 -4.67
CA PRO A 319 3.57 -17.84 -4.18
C PRO A 319 3.98 -18.90 -3.13
N LYS A 320 3.14 -19.08 -2.11
CA LYS A 320 3.37 -20.05 -1.03
C LYS A 320 3.04 -21.49 -1.41
N VAL A 321 2.40 -21.69 -2.56
CA VAL A 321 2.02 -23.02 -3.05
C VAL A 321 3.17 -23.66 -3.83
N ALA A 322 3.38 -24.96 -3.61
CA ALA A 322 4.23 -25.77 -4.46
C ALA A 322 3.62 -25.80 -5.88
N ALA A 323 4.43 -25.48 -6.90
CA ALA A 323 3.94 -25.58 -8.28
C ALA A 323 3.84 -27.05 -8.69
N ARG A 324 2.90 -27.34 -9.60
CA ARG A 324 2.66 -28.72 -10.06
C ARG A 324 3.68 -29.19 -11.11
N SER A 325 4.41 -28.28 -11.77
CA SER A 325 5.39 -28.66 -12.80
C SER A 325 6.53 -27.65 -12.98
N TYR A 326 7.70 -28.17 -13.38
CA TYR A 326 8.89 -27.39 -13.74
C TYR A 326 8.59 -26.40 -14.86
N GLY A 327 9.14 -25.19 -14.77
CA GLY A 327 9.06 -24.17 -15.81
C GLY A 327 7.83 -23.27 -15.76
N ILE A 328 6.81 -23.60 -14.95
CA ILE A 328 5.65 -22.72 -14.75
C ILE A 328 6.08 -21.34 -14.27
N THR A 329 5.44 -20.31 -14.81
CA THR A 329 5.62 -18.93 -14.39
C THR A 329 4.45 -18.43 -13.55
N TYR A 330 4.73 -17.55 -12.60
CA TYR A 330 3.72 -16.91 -11.76
C TYR A 330 3.99 -15.41 -11.68
N GLY A 331 2.96 -14.61 -11.94
CA GLY A 331 3.00 -13.16 -11.79
C GLY A 331 2.33 -12.75 -10.48
N SER A 332 3.12 -12.24 -9.54
CA SER A 332 2.66 -11.72 -8.26
C SER A 332 2.44 -10.21 -8.36
N ALA A 333 1.21 -9.73 -8.19
CA ALA A 333 0.92 -8.29 -8.20
C ALA A 333 1.73 -7.56 -7.12
N MET A 334 2.27 -6.40 -7.45
CA MET A 334 3.10 -5.62 -6.55
C MET A 334 2.93 -4.12 -6.74
N THR A 335 3.30 -3.40 -5.70
CA THR A 335 3.56 -1.95 -5.74
C THR A 335 4.87 -1.63 -5.04
N ALA A 336 5.51 -0.54 -5.43
CA ALA A 336 6.74 -0.07 -4.84
C ALA A 336 6.90 1.44 -5.04
N VAL A 337 7.86 2.04 -4.34
CA VAL A 337 8.36 3.37 -4.66
C VAL A 337 9.80 3.24 -5.17
N LEU A 338 10.09 3.91 -6.28
CA LEU A 338 11.43 4.03 -6.83
C LEU A 338 11.99 5.40 -6.47
N TYR A 339 13.07 5.42 -5.70
CA TYR A 339 13.79 6.64 -5.31
C TYR A 339 15.05 6.79 -6.17
N LEU A 340 15.24 7.94 -6.81
CA LEU A 340 16.41 8.26 -7.63
C LEU A 340 17.39 9.18 -6.88
N TYR A 341 18.68 8.94 -7.10
CA TYR A 341 19.79 9.64 -6.43
C TYR A 341 20.85 10.08 -7.43
N ALA A 342 21.45 11.25 -7.21
CA ALA A 342 22.56 11.82 -7.99
C ALA A 342 23.89 11.76 -7.22
#